data_AF-A0A411LK93-F1
#
_entry.id   AF-A0A411LK93-F1
#
_cell.length_a   1.000
_cell.length_b   1.000
_cell.length_c   1.000
_cell.angle_alpha   90.00
_cell.angle_beta   90.00
_cell.angle_gamma   90.00
#
_symmetry.space_group_name_H-M   'P 1'
#
loop_
_entity.id
_entity.type
_entity.pdbx_description
1 polymer ?
#
loop_
_entity_poly.entity_id
_entity_poly.type
_entity_poly.pdbx_seq_one_letter_code
_entity_poly.pdbx_strand_id
1 'polypeptide(L)'
;MKRAHAIAAALGFLAAACGSPTHGDAEAVKSGRPSSPCRAQVPANLSLAPAQWLGDCSNGVADGLGVMRAGKAEPYEFFAGRMAGGKLVDGVLLRRDGLMMVAIRFDKNRRVVVSDGLKASEDEDVFRTATASALATSRRFAAQNNLGSAAYYSRLADRIRTAPPE
;
A
#
# COMPACT_ATOMS: atom_id res chain seq x y z
N MET A 1 20.60 11.12 78.79
CA MET A 1 20.00 10.85 80.11
C MET A 1 18.51 10.54 79.92
N LYS A 2 18.02 9.45 80.56
CA LYS A 2 16.63 9.10 80.99
C LYS A 2 15.51 9.15 79.91
N ARG A 3 14.94 8.03 79.41
CA ARG A 3 13.91 7.10 79.99
C ARG A 3 12.62 7.84 80.45
N ALA A 4 11.37 7.44 80.19
CA ALA A 4 10.79 6.22 79.58
C ALA A 4 9.22 6.31 79.52
N HIS A 5 8.60 5.24 78.96
CA HIS A 5 7.24 4.68 79.21
C HIS A 5 6.03 5.26 78.43
N ALA A 6 5.02 4.51 77.94
CA ALA A 6 4.66 3.08 77.95
C ALA A 6 3.57 2.79 76.88
N ILE A 7 3.64 1.66 76.16
CA ILE A 7 2.74 0.48 76.10
C ILE A 7 1.24 0.74 75.87
N ALA A 8 0.69 0.23 74.75
CA ALA A 8 -0.54 -0.58 74.74
C ALA A 8 -0.70 -1.30 73.38
N ALA A 9 -1.05 -2.59 73.47
CA ALA A 9 -1.17 -3.55 72.39
C ALA A 9 -2.54 -3.53 71.70
N ALA A 10 -2.60 -4.00 70.45
CA ALA A 10 -3.79 -4.67 69.92
C ALA A 10 -3.38 -5.68 68.84
N LEU A 11 -3.79 -6.93 69.05
CA LEU A 11 -3.63 -8.08 68.18
C LEU A 11 -4.52 -7.98 66.93
N GLY A 12 -4.06 -8.58 65.84
CA GLY A 12 -4.89 -8.84 64.66
C GLY A 12 -4.19 -9.76 63.66
N PHE A 13 -4.28 -11.08 63.88
CA PHE A 13 -3.96 -12.15 62.93
C PHE A 13 -4.84 -12.02 61.67
N LEU A 14 -4.29 -12.29 60.47
CA LEU A 14 -4.89 -13.21 59.48
C LEU A 14 -4.08 -13.36 58.17
N ALA A 15 -3.92 -14.64 57.80
CA ALA A 15 -3.88 -15.22 56.46
C ALA A 15 -2.65 -15.04 55.55
N ALA A 16 -1.90 -16.14 55.44
CA ALA A 16 -1.07 -16.47 54.28
C ALA A 16 -1.92 -16.78 53.05
N ALA A 17 -1.49 -16.31 51.87
CA ALA A 17 -1.79 -16.93 50.59
C ALA A 17 -0.68 -16.59 49.57
N CYS A 18 0.11 -17.60 49.21
CA CYS A 18 0.88 -17.60 47.97
C CYS A 18 -0.11 -17.55 46.79
N GLY A 19 0.03 -16.57 45.91
CA GLY A 19 -0.70 -16.47 44.66
C GLY A 19 0.26 -16.07 43.53
N SER A 20 0.48 -16.99 42.61
CA SER A 20 1.41 -16.93 41.48
C SER A 20 1.17 -15.74 40.54
N PRO A 21 2.20 -15.30 39.77
CA PRO A 21 2.02 -14.30 38.72
C PRO A 21 1.07 -14.83 37.65
N THR A 22 -0.05 -14.13 37.45
CA THR A 22 -0.94 -14.39 36.33
C THR A 22 -0.26 -13.92 35.05
N HIS A 23 0.07 -14.93 34.25
CA HIS A 23 0.53 -14.89 32.88
C HIS A 23 -0.18 -13.82 32.05
N GLY A 24 0.62 -13.12 31.24
CA GLY A 24 0.14 -12.13 30.30
C GLY A 24 -0.95 -12.68 29.40
N ASP A 25 -1.96 -11.86 29.19
CA ASP A 25 -2.88 -11.97 28.07
C ASP A 25 -2.08 -11.78 26.78
N ALA A 26 -1.53 -12.89 26.28
CA ALA A 26 -1.24 -13.04 24.87
C ALA A 26 -2.60 -13.06 24.16
N GLU A 27 -3.13 -11.86 23.85
CA GLU A 27 -4.20 -11.71 22.89
C GLU A 27 -3.78 -12.44 21.62
N ALA A 28 -4.43 -13.59 21.38
CA ALA A 28 -4.26 -14.37 20.18
C ALA A 28 -4.62 -13.48 19.00
N VAL A 29 -3.58 -12.94 18.33
CA VAL A 29 -3.69 -12.30 17.03
C VAL A 29 -4.35 -13.33 16.12
N LYS A 30 -5.65 -13.15 15.86
CA LYS A 30 -6.40 -13.98 14.93
C LYS A 30 -5.65 -13.95 13.61
N SER A 31 -5.03 -15.07 13.26
CA SER A 31 -4.46 -15.34 11.94
C SER A 31 -5.60 -15.30 10.92
N GLY A 32 -5.97 -14.10 10.49
CA GLY A 32 -6.93 -13.89 9.42
C GLY A 32 -6.40 -14.58 8.17
N ARG A 33 -7.26 -15.36 7.49
CA ARG A 33 -6.90 -15.93 6.18
C ARG A 33 -6.36 -14.79 5.30
N PRO A 34 -5.27 -15.02 4.54
CA PRO A 34 -4.81 -14.04 3.58
C PRO A 34 -6.00 -13.66 2.70
N SER A 35 -6.33 -12.37 2.67
CA SER A 35 -7.38 -11.86 1.81
C SER A 35 -7.05 -12.26 0.38
N SER A 36 -8.05 -12.74 -0.36
CA SER A 36 -7.87 -13.07 -1.77
C SER A 36 -7.27 -11.88 -2.51
N PRO A 37 -6.27 -12.09 -3.39
CA PRO A 37 -5.65 -10.99 -4.11
C PRO A 37 -6.70 -10.21 -4.91
N CYS A 38 -6.54 -8.88 -4.94
CA CYS A 38 -7.47 -8.00 -5.62
C CYS A 38 -7.54 -8.34 -7.12
N ARG A 39 -8.74 -8.55 -7.67
CA ARG A 39 -8.92 -8.85 -9.10
C ARG A 39 -8.74 -7.59 -9.93
N ALA A 40 -7.81 -7.63 -10.87
CA ALA A 40 -7.46 -6.53 -11.76
C ALA A 40 -7.04 -7.05 -13.14
N GLN A 41 -7.40 -6.33 -14.20
CA GLN A 41 -6.84 -6.56 -15.53
C GLN A 41 -5.37 -6.11 -15.56
N VAL A 42 -4.51 -6.97 -16.11
CA VAL A 42 -3.10 -6.67 -16.32
C VAL A 42 -2.93 -6.08 -17.73
N PRO A 43 -2.27 -4.91 -17.88
CA PRO A 43 -1.95 -4.37 -19.19
C PRO A 43 -1.13 -5.38 -20.01
N ALA A 44 -1.43 -5.51 -21.30
CA ALA A 44 -0.73 -6.47 -22.18
C ALA A 44 0.76 -6.12 -22.38
N ASN A 45 1.13 -4.87 -22.09
CA ASN A 45 2.50 -4.35 -22.19
C ASN A 45 3.36 -4.68 -20.96
N LEU A 46 2.78 -5.21 -19.87
CA LEU A 46 3.54 -5.75 -18.75
C LEU A 46 3.91 -7.21 -19.03
N SER A 47 5.19 -7.53 -18.88
CA SER A 47 5.81 -8.82 -19.20
C SER A 47 6.14 -9.65 -17.96
N LEU A 48 6.23 -9.02 -16.78
CA LEU A 48 6.58 -9.71 -15.54
C LEU A 48 5.35 -10.28 -14.82
N ALA A 49 5.58 -11.38 -14.08
CA ALA A 49 4.60 -12.00 -13.20
C ALA A 49 5.23 -12.31 -11.82
N PRO A 50 4.42 -12.34 -10.73
CA PRO A 50 3.00 -12.00 -10.70
C PRO A 50 2.77 -10.48 -10.80
N ALA A 51 1.57 -10.08 -11.23
CA ALA A 51 1.11 -8.70 -11.22
C ALA A 51 0.10 -8.50 -10.08
N GLN A 52 0.34 -7.52 -9.23
CA GLN A 52 -0.48 -7.25 -8.05
C GLN A 52 -0.93 -5.80 -8.04
N TRP A 53 -2.23 -5.58 -7.89
CA TRP A 53 -2.81 -4.26 -7.65
C TRP A 53 -2.59 -3.81 -6.20
N LEU A 54 -2.05 -2.60 -6.03
CA LEU A 54 -1.71 -1.95 -4.77
C LEU A 54 -2.47 -0.62 -4.63
N GLY A 55 -3.76 -0.62 -4.94
CA GLY A 55 -4.64 0.54 -4.84
C GLY A 55 -5.90 0.25 -4.03
N ASP A 56 -6.95 1.01 -4.32
CA ASP A 56 -8.29 0.73 -3.82
C ASP A 56 -8.79 -0.63 -4.32
N CYS A 57 -9.36 -1.40 -3.39
CA CYS A 57 -9.90 -2.72 -3.67
C CYS A 57 -11.22 -2.90 -2.93
N SER A 58 -12.31 -2.81 -3.68
CA SER A 58 -13.67 -2.91 -3.15
C SER A 58 -14.30 -4.22 -3.60
N ASN A 59 -14.84 -5.00 -2.65
CA ASN A 59 -15.45 -6.30 -2.93
C ASN A 59 -14.51 -7.27 -3.70
N GLY A 60 -13.21 -7.18 -3.43
CA GLY A 60 -12.18 -7.99 -4.08
C GLY A 60 -11.88 -7.61 -5.54
N VAL A 61 -12.31 -6.44 -5.98
CA VAL A 61 -12.07 -5.91 -7.33
C VAL A 61 -11.35 -4.57 -7.24
N ALA A 62 -10.36 -4.37 -8.11
CA ALA A 62 -9.59 -3.13 -8.15
C ALA A 62 -10.46 -1.98 -8.67
N ASP A 63 -10.42 -0.87 -7.98
CA ASP A 63 -11.19 0.33 -8.32
C ASP A 63 -10.38 1.56 -7.92
N GLY A 64 -10.63 2.72 -8.50
CA GLY A 64 -9.94 3.96 -8.13
C GLY A 64 -8.44 4.00 -8.47
N LEU A 65 -7.68 4.75 -7.67
CA LEU A 65 -6.27 5.04 -7.91
C LEU A 65 -5.33 4.01 -7.26
N GLY A 66 -4.26 3.68 -7.96
CA GLY A 66 -3.20 2.83 -7.41
C GLY A 66 -2.14 2.39 -8.41
N VAL A 67 -1.26 1.51 -7.91
CA VAL A 67 -0.16 0.96 -8.68
C VAL A 67 -0.34 -0.54 -8.84
N MET A 68 -0.30 -1.05 -10.06
CA MET A 68 -0.01 -2.45 -10.32
C MET A 68 1.50 -2.64 -10.37
N ARG A 69 2.02 -3.51 -9.50
CA ARG A 69 3.43 -3.94 -9.53
C ARG A 69 3.54 -5.34 -10.12
N ALA A 70 4.38 -5.50 -11.12
CA ALA A 70 4.67 -6.78 -11.76
C ALA A 70 6.11 -7.23 -11.49
N GLY A 71 6.28 -8.48 -11.07
CA GLY A 71 7.57 -9.10 -10.77
C GLY A 71 7.70 -9.58 -9.31
N LYS A 72 8.60 -10.53 -9.09
CA LYS A 72 8.90 -11.11 -7.76
C LYS A 72 9.98 -10.34 -7.00
N ALA A 73 10.86 -9.66 -7.72
CA ALA A 73 11.96 -8.87 -7.21
C ALA A 73 12.30 -7.76 -8.21
N GLU A 74 13.12 -6.80 -7.80
CA GLU A 74 13.57 -5.74 -8.68
C GLU A 74 14.46 -6.26 -9.83
N PRO A 75 14.43 -5.60 -11.00
CA PRO A 75 13.58 -4.46 -11.35
C PRO A 75 12.12 -4.87 -11.62
N TYR A 76 11.18 -4.17 -10.98
CA TYR A 76 9.75 -4.35 -11.24
C TYR A 76 9.32 -3.63 -12.52
N GLU A 77 8.19 -4.05 -13.07
CA GLU A 77 7.40 -3.23 -13.98
C GLU A 77 6.18 -2.67 -13.25
N PHE A 78 5.69 -1.51 -13.69
CA PHE A 78 4.58 -0.84 -13.06
C PHE A 78 3.53 -0.39 -14.07
N PHE A 79 2.28 -0.40 -13.62
CA PHE A 79 1.25 0.49 -14.14
C PHE A 79 0.77 1.37 -12.98
N ALA A 80 0.93 2.68 -13.09
CA ALA A 80 0.44 3.65 -12.13
C ALA A 80 -0.71 4.42 -12.77
N GLY A 81 -1.93 4.25 -12.26
CA GLY A 81 -3.09 4.77 -12.97
C GLY A 81 -4.40 4.49 -12.26
N ARG A 82 -5.49 4.57 -13.01
CA ARG A 82 -6.84 4.37 -12.51
C ARG A 82 -7.44 3.06 -13.00
N MET A 83 -8.19 2.40 -12.12
CA MET A 83 -9.05 1.28 -12.47
C MET A 83 -10.51 1.60 -12.18
N ALA A 84 -11.40 0.96 -12.92
CA ALA A 84 -12.83 1.00 -12.69
C ALA A 84 -13.40 -0.42 -12.80
N GLY A 85 -13.90 -0.97 -11.70
CA GLY A 85 -14.47 -2.34 -11.69
C GLY A 85 -13.50 -3.40 -12.22
N GLY A 86 -12.22 -3.27 -11.89
CA GLY A 86 -11.14 -4.19 -12.29
C GLY A 86 -10.61 -3.98 -13.70
N LYS A 87 -11.13 -3.00 -14.44
CA LYS A 87 -10.69 -2.65 -15.80
C LYS A 87 -9.72 -1.47 -15.76
N LEU A 88 -8.77 -1.47 -16.70
CA LEU A 88 -7.84 -0.38 -16.90
C LEU A 88 -8.57 0.84 -17.47
N VAL A 89 -8.33 2.02 -16.91
CA VAL A 89 -8.91 3.28 -17.41
C VAL A 89 -7.83 4.10 -18.12
N ASP A 90 -6.91 4.68 -17.37
CA ASP A 90 -5.75 5.44 -17.89
C ASP A 90 -4.59 5.34 -16.90
N GLY A 91 -3.39 5.74 -17.33
CA GLY A 91 -2.21 5.80 -16.47
C GLY A 91 -0.91 5.67 -17.24
N VAL A 92 0.18 5.57 -16.49
CA VAL A 92 1.53 5.41 -17.04
C VAL A 92 2.03 4.00 -16.77
N LEU A 93 2.62 3.36 -17.78
CA LEU A 93 3.36 2.12 -17.61
C LEU A 93 4.85 2.43 -17.54
N LEU A 94 5.55 1.78 -16.61
CA LEU A 94 7.00 1.81 -16.50
C LEU A 94 7.53 0.39 -16.67
N ARG A 95 8.25 0.15 -17.76
CA ARG A 95 8.87 -1.15 -18.03
C ARG A 95 10.24 -1.22 -17.38
N ARG A 96 10.73 -2.45 -17.20
CA ARG A 96 12.02 -2.72 -16.53
C ARG A 96 13.22 -2.18 -17.31
N ASP A 97 13.07 -1.97 -18.62
CA ASP A 97 14.05 -1.36 -19.51
C ASP A 97 14.06 0.18 -19.42
N GLY A 98 13.20 0.74 -18.56
CA GLY A 98 13.07 2.18 -18.37
C GLY A 98 12.07 2.85 -19.32
N LEU A 99 11.50 2.11 -20.28
CA LEU A 99 10.49 2.68 -21.18
C LEU A 99 9.25 3.08 -20.38
N MET A 100 8.88 4.35 -20.51
CA MET A 100 7.62 4.89 -20.01
C MET A 100 6.61 4.92 -21.16
N MET A 101 5.36 4.54 -20.90
CA MET A 101 4.29 4.62 -21.90
C MET A 101 3.09 5.33 -21.29
N VAL A 102 2.67 6.44 -21.91
CA VAL A 102 1.49 7.20 -21.52
C VAL A 102 0.24 6.55 -22.12
N ALA A 103 -0.67 6.06 -21.27
CA ALA A 103 -1.91 5.43 -21.70
C ALA A 103 -3.11 6.33 -21.36
N ILE A 104 -3.60 7.08 -22.36
CA ILE A 104 -4.85 7.85 -22.24
C ILE A 104 -6.07 6.92 -22.11
N ARG A 105 -5.94 5.68 -22.64
CA ARG A 105 -6.89 4.58 -22.48
C ARG A 105 -6.25 3.24 -22.85
N PHE A 106 -7.04 2.17 -22.73
CA PHE A 106 -6.68 0.83 -23.19
C PHE A 106 -7.68 0.30 -24.22
N ASP A 107 -7.18 -0.49 -25.17
CA ASP A 107 -8.04 -1.19 -26.14
C ASP A 107 -8.65 -2.48 -25.55
N LYS A 108 -9.46 -3.18 -26.35
CA LYS A 108 -10.08 -4.46 -25.95
C LYS A 108 -9.06 -5.56 -25.61
N ASN A 109 -7.83 -5.45 -26.10
CA ASN A 109 -6.73 -6.37 -25.87
C ASN A 109 -5.85 -5.92 -24.69
N ARG A 110 -6.25 -4.87 -23.95
CA ARG A 110 -5.51 -4.26 -22.84
C ARG A 110 -4.17 -3.65 -23.28
N ARG A 111 -4.05 -3.28 -24.55
CA ARG A 111 -2.89 -2.55 -25.06
C ARG A 111 -3.06 -1.06 -24.84
N VAL A 112 -1.95 -0.40 -24.57
CA VAL A 112 -1.86 1.06 -24.46
C VAL A 112 -2.40 1.72 -25.73
N VAL A 113 -3.24 2.73 -25.54
CA VAL A 113 -3.55 3.71 -26.57
C VAL A 113 -3.01 5.05 -26.11
N VAL A 114 -2.14 5.62 -26.94
CA VAL A 114 -1.46 6.91 -26.72
C VAL A 114 -2.31 8.06 -27.25
N SER A 115 -1.99 9.29 -26.83
CA SER A 115 -2.54 10.53 -27.39
C SER A 115 -2.23 10.64 -28.88
N ASP A 116 -3.12 11.31 -29.62
CA ASP A 116 -2.86 11.72 -31.02
C ASP A 116 -2.14 13.07 -31.11
N GLY A 117 -1.86 13.71 -29.96
CA GLY A 117 -1.21 15.01 -29.85
C GLY A 117 -2.12 16.20 -30.17
N LEU A 118 -3.39 15.97 -30.52
CA LEU A 118 -4.33 17.05 -30.85
C LEU A 118 -4.81 17.79 -29.60
N LYS A 119 -4.74 17.14 -28.43
CA LYS A 119 -5.05 17.73 -27.13
C LYS A 119 -3.83 17.67 -26.22
N ALA A 120 -3.15 18.81 -26.10
CA ALA A 120 -1.95 18.94 -25.28
C ALA A 120 -2.16 18.52 -23.81
N SER A 121 -3.38 18.61 -23.27
CA SER A 121 -3.65 18.27 -21.88
C SER A 121 -3.82 16.76 -21.62
N GLU A 122 -4.03 15.92 -22.64
CA GLU A 122 -4.34 14.49 -22.40
C GLU A 122 -3.18 13.77 -21.71
N ASP A 123 -1.94 14.00 -22.15
CA ASP A 123 -0.78 13.38 -21.52
C ASP A 123 -0.52 13.97 -20.13
N GLU A 124 -0.65 15.29 -19.97
CA GLU A 124 -0.54 15.96 -18.66
C GLU A 124 -1.55 15.39 -17.64
N ASP A 125 -2.79 15.15 -18.07
CA ASP A 125 -3.85 14.57 -17.24
C ASP A 125 -3.51 13.13 -16.81
N VAL A 126 -2.92 12.35 -17.72
CA VAL A 126 -2.45 10.99 -17.43
C VAL A 126 -1.27 11.01 -16.46
N PHE A 127 -0.29 11.91 -16.63
CA PHE A 127 0.82 12.08 -15.68
C PHE A 127 0.30 12.49 -14.30
N ARG A 128 -0.63 13.45 -14.21
CA ARG A 128 -1.25 13.82 -12.92
C ARG A 128 -1.95 12.63 -12.27
N THR A 129 -2.67 11.83 -13.05
CA THR A 129 -3.33 10.61 -12.53
C THR A 129 -2.29 9.61 -12.02
N ALA A 130 -1.25 9.31 -12.81
CA ALA A 130 -0.23 8.34 -12.45
C ALA A 130 0.57 8.75 -11.19
N THR A 131 0.94 10.03 -11.09
CA THR A 131 1.56 10.59 -9.87
C THR A 131 0.62 10.46 -8.67
N ALA A 132 -0.65 10.84 -8.81
CA ALA A 132 -1.64 10.71 -7.74
C ALA A 132 -1.84 9.26 -7.29
N SER A 133 -1.80 8.31 -8.23
CA SER A 133 -1.87 6.88 -7.95
C SER A 133 -0.69 6.35 -7.16
N ALA A 134 0.54 6.70 -7.54
CA ALA A 134 1.73 6.32 -6.78
C ALA A 134 1.75 6.94 -5.37
N LEU A 135 1.31 8.19 -5.23
CA LEU A 135 1.14 8.83 -3.91
C LEU A 135 0.02 8.17 -3.09
N ALA A 136 -1.09 7.76 -3.70
CA ALA A 136 -2.15 7.04 -3.02
C ALA A 136 -1.66 5.69 -2.47
N THR A 137 -0.90 4.93 -3.28
CA THR A 137 -0.25 3.69 -2.82
C THR A 137 0.75 3.96 -1.69
N SER A 138 1.57 5.01 -1.81
CA SER A 138 2.49 5.44 -0.74
C SER A 138 1.76 5.70 0.59
N ARG A 139 0.67 6.49 0.56
CA ARG A 139 -0.14 6.79 1.75
C ARG A 139 -0.75 5.54 2.38
N ARG A 140 -1.20 4.56 1.57
CA ARG A 140 -1.71 3.28 2.11
C ARG A 140 -0.65 2.52 2.88
N PHE A 141 0.57 2.42 2.35
CA PHE A 141 1.66 1.77 3.06
C PHE A 141 2.06 2.54 4.33
N ALA A 142 2.05 3.87 4.29
CA ALA A 142 2.29 4.69 5.48
C ALA A 142 1.24 4.43 6.57
N ALA A 143 -0.05 4.37 6.21
CA ALA A 143 -1.14 4.05 7.13
C ALA A 143 -1.04 2.63 7.74
N GLN A 144 -0.30 1.73 7.09
CA GLN A 144 0.01 0.38 7.58
C GLN A 144 1.34 0.32 8.35
N ASN A 145 1.93 1.47 8.71
CA ASN A 145 3.25 1.59 9.34
C ASN A 145 4.41 0.97 8.52
N ASN A 146 4.23 0.80 7.20
CA ASN A 146 5.25 0.30 6.29
C ASN A 146 5.95 1.48 5.59
N LEU A 147 6.80 2.17 6.34
CA LEU A 147 7.46 3.40 5.89
C LEU A 147 8.42 3.18 4.72
N GLY A 148 9.07 2.01 4.64
CA GLY A 148 9.95 1.66 3.53
C GLY A 148 9.22 1.60 2.19
N SER A 149 8.07 0.92 2.17
CA SER A 149 7.22 0.86 0.96
C SER A 149 6.57 2.21 0.66
N ALA A 150 6.18 2.96 1.69
CA ALA A 150 5.66 4.32 1.51
C ALA A 150 6.68 5.22 0.79
N ALA A 151 7.94 5.23 1.25
CA ALA A 151 9.02 5.99 0.63
C ALA A 151 9.32 5.50 -0.80
N TYR A 152 9.23 4.19 -1.05
CA TYR A 152 9.41 3.62 -2.38
C TYR A 152 8.41 4.19 -3.39
N TYR A 153 7.12 4.13 -3.09
CA TYR A 153 6.08 4.62 -4.00
C TYR A 153 6.02 6.15 -4.07
N SER A 154 6.50 6.87 -3.04
CA SER A 154 6.72 8.30 -3.13
C SER A 154 7.78 8.64 -4.18
N ARG A 155 8.92 7.93 -4.17
CA ARG A 155 9.97 8.13 -5.20
C ARG A 155 9.50 7.73 -6.61
N LEU A 156 8.63 6.72 -6.71
CA LEU A 156 7.98 6.38 -7.99
C LEU A 156 7.11 7.55 -8.48
N ALA A 157 6.33 8.16 -7.59
CA ALA A 157 5.52 9.33 -7.92
C ALA A 157 6.37 10.50 -8.42
N ASP A 158 7.50 10.76 -7.76
CA ASP A 158 8.46 11.79 -8.18
C ASP A 158 9.04 11.49 -9.55
N ARG A 159 9.47 10.24 -9.81
CA ARG A 159 9.97 9.82 -11.12
C ARG A 159 8.97 10.08 -12.23
N ILE A 160 7.70 9.75 -12.01
CA ILE A 160 6.62 9.98 -12.98
C ILE A 160 6.40 11.48 -13.20
N ARG A 161 6.35 12.26 -12.10
CA ARG A 161 6.11 13.70 -12.13
C ARG A 161 7.20 14.49 -12.86
N THR A 162 8.45 14.03 -12.79
CA THR A 162 9.59 14.70 -13.43
C THR A 162 9.96 14.12 -14.79
N ALA A 163 9.23 13.11 -15.26
CA ALA A 163 9.43 12.61 -16.61
C ALA A 163 8.94 13.67 -17.61
N PRO A 164 9.71 14.00 -18.65
CA PRO A 164 9.21 14.87 -19.70
C PRO A 164 8.01 14.19 -20.39
N PRO A 165 6.89 14.90 -20.63
CA PRO A 165 5.90 14.43 -21.59
C PRO A 165 6.58 14.38 -22.97
N GLU A 166 6.37 13.27 -23.67
CA GLU A 166 6.99 12.95 -24.95
C GLU A 166 6.26 13.58 -26.14
#